data_AF-A0A944BR85-F1
#
_entry.id   AF-A0A944BR85-F1
#
_cell.length_a   1.000
_cell.length_b   1.000
_cell.length_c   1.000
_cell.angle_alpha   90.00
_cell.angle_beta   90.00
_cell.angle_gamma   90.00
#
_symmetry.space_group_name_H-M   'P 1'
#
loop_
_entity.id
_entity.type
_entity.pdbx_description
1 polymer ?
#
loop_
_entity_poly.entity_id
_entity_poly.type
_entity_poly.pdbx_seq_one_letter_code
_entity_poly.pdbx_strand_id
1 'polypeptide(L)'
;VDKDQVEKYLSPLVDNLLMGVIEEESAGMTVRSEDKNFIAKAYSYVFIGIMLDWIKDDMKEDPQVIVDKLALLMKNSFGDALARFKK
;
A
#
# COMPACT_ATOMS: atom_id res chain seq x y z
N VAL A 1 10.97 -19.44 6.00
CA VAL A 1 10.43 -18.80 4.78
C VAL A 1 11.48 -17.83 4.26
N ASP A 2 11.82 -17.89 2.98
CA ASP A 2 12.79 -16.97 2.37
C ASP A 2 12.12 -15.61 2.11
N LYS A 3 12.63 -14.57 2.77
CA LYS A 3 12.07 -13.20 2.71
C LYS A 3 12.03 -12.68 1.28
N ASP A 4 13.08 -12.94 0.51
CA ASP A 4 13.20 -12.46 -0.87
C ASP A 4 12.17 -13.13 -1.79
N GLN A 5 11.86 -14.41 -1.53
CA GLN A 5 10.85 -15.15 -2.27
C GLN A 5 9.44 -14.64 -1.98
N VAL A 6 9.15 -14.30 -0.71
CA VAL A 6 7.86 -13.74 -0.30
C VAL A 6 7.69 -12.33 -0.87
N GLU A 7 8.71 -11.48 -0.77
CA GLU A 7 8.68 -10.14 -1.36
C GLU A 7 8.43 -10.18 -2.86
N LYS A 8 9.10 -11.09 -3.59
CA LYS A 8 8.89 -11.26 -5.03
C LYS A 8 7.45 -11.68 -5.38
N TYR A 9 6.79 -12.45 -4.52
CA TYR A 9 5.40 -12.86 -4.73
C TYR A 9 4.41 -11.74 -4.37
N LEU A 10 4.65 -11.04 -3.27
CA LEU A 10 3.74 -10.02 -2.74
C LEU A 10 3.80 -8.71 -3.53
N SER A 11 4.99 -8.30 -3.99
CA SER A 11 5.19 -7.01 -4.65
C SER A 11 4.20 -6.74 -5.80
N PRO A 12 4.06 -7.61 -6.82
CA PRO A 12 3.13 -7.34 -7.92
C PRO A 12 1.66 -7.32 -7.49
N LEU A 13 1.30 -8.07 -6.44
CA LEU A 13 -0.09 -8.10 -5.93
C LEU A 13 -0.42 -6.78 -5.22
N VAL A 14 0.48 -6.33 -4.34
CA VAL A 14 0.32 -5.08 -3.59
C VAL A 14 0.39 -3.88 -4.53
N ASP A 15 1.31 -3.87 -5.49
CA ASP A 15 1.44 -2.78 -6.46
C ASP A 15 0.16 -2.63 -7.30
N ASN A 16 -0.42 -3.74 -7.78
CA ASN A 16 -1.66 -3.70 -8.54
C ASN A 16 -2.85 -3.21 -7.70
N LEU A 17 -2.96 -3.66 -6.45
CA LEU A 17 -4.00 -3.21 -5.52
C LEU A 17 -3.91 -1.69 -5.29
N LEU A 18 -2.71 -1.20 -4.95
CA LEU A 18 -2.47 0.20 -4.64
C LEU A 18 -2.67 1.10 -5.85
N MET A 19 -2.25 0.66 -7.04
CA MET A 19 -2.46 1.43 -8.26
C MET A 19 -3.95 1.56 -8.58
N GLY A 20 -4.75 0.52 -8.35
CA GLY A 20 -6.22 0.59 -8.49
C GLY A 20 -6.82 1.69 -7.62
N VAL A 21 -6.46 1.74 -6.33
CA VAL A 21 -6.92 2.77 -5.40
C VAL A 21 -6.45 4.16 -5.82
N ILE A 22 -5.18 4.30 -6.24
CA ILE A 22 -4.62 5.58 -6.66
C ILE A 22 -5.31 6.10 -7.93
N GLU A 23 -5.62 5.25 -8.90
CA GLU A 23 -6.34 5.66 -10.10
C GLU A 23 -7.78 6.08 -9.80
N GLU A 24 -8.45 5.37 -8.88
CA GLU A 24 -9.80 5.75 -8.41
C GLU A 24 -9.78 7.10 -7.67
N GLU A 25 -8.90 7.27 -6.69
CA GLU A 25 -8.81 8.48 -5.86
C GLU A 25 -8.29 9.70 -6.63
N SER A 26 -7.47 9.47 -7.67
CA SER A 26 -6.97 10.54 -8.53
C SER A 26 -7.89 10.87 -9.71
N ALA A 27 -9.04 10.20 -9.83
CA ALA A 27 -10.01 10.50 -10.87
C ALA A 27 -10.44 11.97 -10.80
N GLY A 28 -10.28 12.71 -11.90
CA GLY A 28 -10.56 14.15 -11.95
C GLY A 28 -9.46 15.05 -11.34
N MET A 29 -8.34 14.49 -10.88
CA MET A 29 -7.15 15.25 -10.51
C MET A 29 -6.12 15.28 -11.65
N THR A 30 -5.35 16.36 -11.74
CA THR A 30 -4.14 16.40 -12.58
C THR A 30 -2.92 16.10 -11.70
N VAL A 31 -2.59 14.82 -11.61
CA VAL A 31 -1.38 14.31 -10.91
C VAL A 31 -0.51 13.60 -11.94
N ARG A 32 0.80 13.82 -11.90
CA ARG A 32 1.71 13.16 -12.85
C ARG A 32 1.81 11.66 -12.54
N SER A 33 2.00 10.84 -13.56
CA SER A 33 2.20 9.39 -13.41
C SER A 33 3.41 9.05 -12.54
N GLU A 34 4.48 9.87 -12.58
CA GLU A 34 5.66 9.69 -11.71
C GLU A 34 5.32 9.84 -10.22
N ASP A 35 4.46 10.81 -9.87
CA ASP A 35 4.03 11.06 -8.50
C ASP A 35 3.08 9.95 -8.02
N LYS A 36 2.15 9.50 -8.88
CA LYS A 36 1.30 8.32 -8.62
C LYS A 36 2.12 7.07 -8.33
N ASN A 37 3.12 6.80 -9.16
CA ASN A 37 4.03 5.67 -8.98
C ASN A 37 4.85 5.78 -7.69
N PHE A 38 5.30 6.99 -7.34
CA PHE A 38 6.01 7.23 -6.09
C PHE A 38 5.11 6.95 -4.87
N ILE A 39 3.87 7.45 -4.87
CA ILE A 39 2.87 7.19 -3.83
C ILE A 39 2.61 5.68 -3.71
N ALA A 40 2.34 5.00 -4.83
CA ALA A 40 2.11 3.55 -4.86
C ALA A 40 3.28 2.78 -4.23
N LYS A 41 4.51 3.12 -4.62
CA LYS A 41 5.72 2.47 -4.12
C LYS A 41 5.92 2.68 -2.61
N ALA A 42 5.67 3.88 -2.10
CA ALA A 42 5.78 4.16 -0.68
C ALA A 42 4.80 3.32 0.15
N TYR A 43 3.52 3.26 -0.27
CA TYR A 43 2.53 2.43 0.40
C TYR A 43 2.80 0.93 0.22
N SER A 44 3.36 0.51 -0.92
CA SER A 44 3.74 -0.90 -1.16
C SER A 44 4.76 -1.38 -0.13
N TYR A 45 5.77 -0.58 0.17
CA TYR A 45 6.73 -0.90 1.23
C TYR A 45 6.10 -0.99 2.62
N VAL A 46 5.13 -0.13 2.94
CA VAL A 46 4.39 -0.20 4.22
C VAL A 46 3.60 -1.50 4.31
N PHE A 47 2.82 -1.84 3.28
CA PHE A 47 2.01 -3.06 3.25
C PHE A 47 2.87 -4.32 3.32
N ILE A 48 3.90 -4.42 2.49
CA ILE A 48 4.79 -5.58 2.45
C ILE A 48 5.53 -5.73 3.79
N GLY A 49 6.04 -4.64 4.35
CA GLY A 49 6.72 -4.66 5.65
C GLY A 49 5.84 -5.22 6.76
N ILE A 50 4.59 -4.77 6.85
CA ILE A 50 3.64 -5.23 7.85
C ILE A 50 3.28 -6.71 7.64
N MET A 51 3.04 -7.15 6.40
CA MET A 51 2.76 -8.55 6.13
C MET A 51 3.95 -9.47 6.44
N LEU A 52 5.18 -9.02 6.16
CA LEU A 52 6.39 -9.78 6.50
C LEU A 52 6.58 -9.88 8.01
N ASP A 53 6.34 -8.82 8.77
CA ASP A 53 6.40 -8.85 10.23
C ASP A 53 5.35 -9.81 10.81
N TRP A 54 4.14 -9.81 10.25
CA TRP A 54 3.08 -10.75 10.64
C TRP A 54 3.44 -12.21 10.32
N ILE A 55 3.97 -12.49 9.12
CA ILE A 55 4.45 -13.83 8.73
C ILE A 55 5.62 -14.27 9.64
N LYS A 56 6.51 -13.34 10.00
CA LYS A 56 7.65 -13.61 10.88
C LYS A 56 7.23 -13.96 12.30
N ASP A 57 6.12 -13.39 12.80
CA ASP A 57 5.53 -13.77 14.09
C ASP A 57 4.52 -14.92 13.99
N ASP A 58 4.73 -15.81 13.01
CA ASP A 58 3.94 -17.04 12.84
C ASP A 58 2.44 -16.78 12.65
N MET A 59 2.09 -15.61 12.10
CA MET A 59 0.71 -15.21 11.78
C MET A 59 -0.25 -15.31 12.98
N LYS A 60 0.26 -15.13 14.21
CA LYS A 60 -0.52 -15.32 15.45
C LYS A 60 -1.67 -14.34 15.62
N GLU A 61 -1.47 -13.09 15.22
CA GLU A 61 -2.53 -12.08 15.25
C GLU A 61 -3.53 -12.37 14.13
N ASP A 62 -4.83 -12.22 14.41
CA ASP A 62 -5.84 -12.30 13.36
C ASP A 62 -5.57 -11.22 12.30
N PRO A 63 -5.40 -11.58 11.02
CA PRO A 63 -5.11 -10.61 9.96
C PRO A 63 -6.17 -9.50 9.87
N GLN A 64 -7.42 -9.75 10.27
CA GLN A 64 -8.46 -8.71 10.31
C GLN A 64 -8.09 -7.57 11.26
N VAL A 65 -7.44 -7.85 12.39
CA VAL A 65 -7.01 -6.83 13.35
C VAL A 65 -5.93 -5.92 12.73
N ILE A 66 -5.03 -6.50 11.95
CA ILE A 66 -3.98 -5.75 11.23
C ILE A 66 -4.62 -4.88 10.15
N VAL A 67 -5.55 -5.44 9.37
CA VAL A 67 -6.30 -4.72 8.33
C VAL A 67 -7.09 -3.56 8.92
N ASP A 68 -7.77 -3.74 10.05
CA ASP A 68 -8.55 -2.70 10.70
C ASP A 68 -7.66 -1.54 11.18
N LYS A 69 -6.52 -1.85 11.80
CA LYS A 69 -5.52 -0.84 12.20
C LYS A 69 -4.96 -0.08 11.00
N LEU A 70 -4.67 -0.79 9.91
CA LEU A 70 -4.21 -0.21 8.65
C LEU A 70 -5.28 0.71 8.03
N ALA A 71 -6.52 0.26 7.97
CA ALA A 71 -7.64 1.05 7.44
C ALA A 71 -7.83 2.35 8.24
N LEU A 72 -7.70 2.29 9.56
CA LEU A 72 -7.73 3.47 10.42
C LEU A 72 -6.54 4.42 10.15
N LEU A 73 -5.33 3.89 10.04
CA LEU A 73 -4.11 4.66 9.78
C LEU A 73 -4.15 5.34 8.40
N MET A 74 -4.64 4.63 7.40
CA MET A 74 -4.61 5.03 6.00
C MET A 74 -5.88 5.75 5.55
N LYS A 75 -6.81 5.99 6.47
CA LYS A 75 -8.05 6.70 6.16
C LYS A 75 -7.73 8.07 5.56
N ASN A 76 -8.24 8.33 4.36
CA ASN A 76 -8.00 9.53 3.55
C ASN A 76 -6.54 9.78 3.13
N SER A 77 -5.60 8.89 3.47
CA SER A 77 -4.17 9.16 3.31
C SER A 77 -3.73 9.18 1.84
N PHE A 78 -4.41 8.41 0.97
CA PHE A 78 -4.17 8.45 -0.48
C PHE A 78 -4.66 9.75 -1.10
N GLY A 79 -5.90 10.16 -0.81
CA GLY A 79 -6.46 11.42 -1.28
C GLY A 79 -5.63 12.63 -0.83
N ASP A 80 -5.21 12.65 0.44
CA ASP A 80 -4.34 13.70 0.98
C ASP A 80 -2.96 13.71 0.32
N ALA A 81 -2.37 12.54 0.06
CA ALA A 81 -1.11 12.43 -0.66
C ALA A 81 -1.27 12.98 -2.08
N LEU A 82 -2.27 12.52 -2.83
CA LEU A 82 -2.55 12.96 -4.20
C LEU A 82 -2.83 14.46 -4.27
N ALA A 83 -3.56 15.03 -3.31
CA ALA A 83 -3.83 16.45 -3.22
C ALA A 83 -2.55 17.28 -3.06
N ARG A 84 -1.54 16.79 -2.35
CA ARG A 84 -0.22 17.47 -2.22
C ARG A 84 0.58 17.48 -3.51
N PHE A 85 0.34 16.53 -4.42
CA PHE A 85 0.96 16.45 -5.75
C PHE A 85 0.06 16.99 -6.87
N LYS A 86 -1.14 17.48 -6.52
CA LYS A 86 -2.05 18.09 -7.48
C LYS A 86 -1.48 19.41 -7.99
N LYS A 87 -1.52 19.59 -9.31
CA LYS A 87 -1.15 20.85 -9.98
C LYS A 87 -2.32 21.81 -10.10
#